data_AF-A0AAX2IPN9-F1
#
_entry.id   AF-A0AAX2IPN9-F1
#
_cell.length_a   1.000
_cell.length_b   1.000
_cell.length_c   1.000
_cell.angle_alpha   90.00
_cell.angle_beta   90.00
_cell.angle_gamma   90.00
#
_symmetry.space_group_name_H-M   'P 1'
#
loop_
_entity.id
_entity.type
_entity.pdbx_description
1 polymer ?
#
loop_
_entity_poly.entity_id
_entity_poly.type
_entity_poly.pdbx_seq_one_letter_code
_entity_poly.pdbx_strand_id
1 'polypeptide(L)'
;MNVYKNLIIVLALFPLILFGCNKKQINTPETKKVVRKLHKIKNEDIIVIKYNNGIILKWNVEKNQLIKDSNYDEILKNKKKLQAMLSSISDNEDIGVKVCTKKTSNLKKGDIAFIFLYENQKIYLFSCLKLQFDVMNENCKYPDALLDYIEKNRQKVQEQVKKCIEL
;
A
#
# COMPACT_ATOMS: atom_id res chain seq x y z
N MET A 1 50.43 -39.40 48.09
CA MET A 1 49.73 -40.71 48.08
C MET A 1 48.33 -40.47 48.62
N ASN A 2 47.33 -41.14 48.05
CA ASN A 2 45.87 -40.96 48.23
C ASN A 2 45.25 -39.78 47.48
N VAL A 3 44.07 -39.88 46.85
CA VAL A 3 43.31 -40.99 46.25
C VAL A 3 42.43 -40.27 45.23
N TYR A 4 42.40 -40.77 43.99
CA TYR A 4 41.43 -40.35 42.98
C TYR A 4 40.00 -40.63 43.48
N LYS A 5 39.09 -39.69 43.25
CA LYS A 5 37.79 -39.92 42.59
C LYS A 5 36.81 -38.83 42.99
N ASN A 6 36.33 -38.11 41.99
CA ASN A 6 34.95 -37.68 41.79
C ASN A 6 34.95 -36.35 41.04
N LEU A 7 34.81 -36.41 39.73
CA LEU A 7 34.16 -35.33 39.01
C LEU A 7 33.49 -35.90 37.75
N ILE A 8 32.26 -36.35 37.96
CA ILE A 8 31.06 -36.25 37.12
C ILE A 8 31.33 -36.21 35.60
N ILE A 9 31.17 -37.38 34.97
CA ILE A 9 30.96 -37.52 33.52
C ILE A 9 29.53 -37.08 33.23
N VAL A 10 29.40 -36.02 32.44
CA VAL A 10 28.13 -35.51 31.92
C VAL A 10 27.53 -36.54 30.96
N LEU A 11 26.55 -37.32 31.43
CA LEU A 11 25.68 -38.13 30.58
C LEU A 11 24.68 -37.20 29.88
N ALA A 12 25.04 -36.73 28.70
CA ALA A 12 24.10 -36.10 27.77
C ALA A 12 23.19 -37.19 27.16
N LEU A 13 22.17 -37.59 27.90
CA LEU A 13 21.04 -38.35 27.37
C LEU A 13 20.23 -37.43 26.45
N PHE A 14 20.51 -37.50 25.14
CA PHE A 14 19.63 -36.99 24.10
C PHE A 14 18.39 -37.88 24.00
N PRO A 15 17.18 -37.40 24.31
CA PRO A 15 15.98 -38.00 23.73
C PRO A 15 15.91 -37.58 22.26
N LEU A 16 16.15 -38.54 21.37
CA LEU A 16 15.70 -38.49 19.98
C LEU A 16 14.19 -38.30 19.98
N ILE A 17 13.74 -37.05 19.92
CA ILE A 17 12.35 -36.72 19.61
C ILE A 17 12.17 -37.05 18.12
N LEU A 18 11.73 -38.28 17.88
CA LEU A 18 11.20 -38.72 16.60
C LEU A 18 9.96 -37.85 16.31
N PHE A 19 10.14 -36.81 15.49
CA PHE A 19 9.06 -36.08 14.84
C PHE A 19 8.33 -37.02 13.88
N GLY A 20 7.40 -37.81 14.42
CA GLY A 20 6.35 -38.47 13.65
C GLY A 20 5.29 -37.45 13.24
N CYS A 21 5.57 -36.64 12.20
CA CYS A 21 4.54 -35.82 11.56
C CYS A 21 3.58 -36.72 10.76
N ASN A 22 2.53 -37.16 11.43
CA ASN A 22 1.39 -37.82 10.83
C ASN A 22 0.61 -36.78 9.99
N LYS A 23 0.76 -36.79 8.66
CA LYS A 23 -0.02 -35.92 7.77
C LYS A 23 -1.46 -36.43 7.72
N LYS A 24 -2.32 -35.92 8.61
CA LYS A 24 -3.77 -35.92 8.40
C LYS A 24 -4.07 -34.96 7.25
N GLN A 25 -4.54 -35.49 6.12
CA GLN A 25 -5.21 -34.71 5.08
C GLN A 25 -6.46 -34.08 5.68
N ILE A 26 -6.40 -32.77 5.91
CA ILE A 26 -7.59 -31.97 6.17
C ILE A 26 -8.08 -31.53 4.79
N ASN A 27 -9.20 -32.10 4.35
CA ASN A 27 -9.93 -31.63 3.18
C ASN A 27 -10.55 -30.28 3.52
N THR A 28 -9.83 -29.21 3.22
CA THR A 28 -10.37 -27.85 3.26
C THR A 28 -11.26 -27.65 2.03
N PRO A 29 -12.54 -27.25 2.19
CA PRO A 29 -13.42 -26.99 1.06
C PRO A 29 -12.87 -25.84 0.21
N GLU A 30 -12.77 -26.06 -1.10
CA GLU A 30 -12.41 -25.06 -2.09
C GLU A 30 -13.37 -23.87 -2.01
N THR A 31 -12.90 -22.77 -1.41
CA THR A 31 -13.53 -21.48 -1.62
C THR A 31 -13.27 -21.11 -3.07
N LYS A 32 -14.33 -21.19 -3.89
CA LYS A 32 -14.36 -20.71 -5.28
C LYS A 32 -13.74 -19.32 -5.30
N LYS A 33 -12.51 -19.20 -5.81
CA LYS A 33 -11.95 -17.92 -6.22
C LYS A 33 -12.91 -17.37 -7.25
N VAL A 34 -13.66 -16.34 -6.86
CA VAL A 34 -14.36 -15.47 -7.81
C VAL A 34 -13.26 -14.76 -8.59
N VAL A 35 -12.81 -15.40 -9.68
CA VAL A 35 -12.01 -14.76 -10.71
C VAL A 35 -12.93 -13.72 -11.33
N ARG A 36 -12.87 -12.50 -10.80
CA ARG A 36 -13.42 -11.34 -11.51
C ARG A 36 -12.70 -11.30 -12.85
N LYS A 37 -13.41 -11.68 -13.91
CA LYS A 37 -12.95 -11.51 -15.29
C LYS A 37 -12.61 -10.03 -15.47
N LEU A 38 -11.32 -9.71 -15.45
CA LEU A 38 -10.79 -8.43 -15.88
C LEU A 38 -11.07 -8.36 -17.37
N HIS A 39 -12.03 -7.55 -17.79
CA HIS A 39 -12.34 -7.35 -19.19
C HIS A 39 -11.20 -6.53 -19.81
N LYS A 40 -10.24 -7.23 -20.40
CA LYS A 40 -9.07 -6.64 -21.05
C LYS A 40 -9.52 -6.01 -22.37
N ILE A 41 -9.90 -4.74 -22.32
CA ILE A 41 -10.06 -3.91 -23.51
C ILE A 41 -8.64 -3.64 -24.04
N LYS A 42 -8.38 -3.99 -25.31
CA LYS A 42 -7.08 -3.77 -25.94
C LYS A 42 -6.73 -2.27 -25.94
N ASN A 43 -5.52 -1.98 -25.44
CA ASN A 43 -4.66 -0.81 -25.66
C ASN A 43 -4.41 0.21 -24.55
N GLU A 44 -4.93 0.07 -23.34
CA GLU A 44 -4.32 0.66 -22.15
C GLU A 44 -4.62 -0.26 -20.96
N ASP A 45 -3.61 -0.69 -20.19
CA ASP A 45 -3.86 -1.42 -18.94
C ASP A 45 -4.40 -0.41 -17.90
N ILE A 46 -5.73 -0.35 -17.80
CA ILE A 46 -6.46 0.58 -16.94
C ILE A 46 -7.00 -0.17 -15.73
N ILE A 47 -6.67 0.33 -14.54
CA ILE A 47 -7.22 -0.15 -13.28
C ILE A 47 -8.29 0.81 -12.79
N VAL A 48 -9.45 0.26 -12.42
CA VAL A 48 -10.57 1.00 -11.83
C VAL A 48 -10.48 0.90 -10.32
N ILE A 49 -10.29 2.04 -9.65
CA ILE A 49 -10.21 2.16 -8.20
C ILE A 49 -11.56 2.66 -7.67
N LYS A 50 -12.24 1.83 -6.88
CA LYS A 50 -13.53 2.15 -6.27
C LYS A 50 -13.37 2.38 -4.76
N TYR A 51 -13.91 3.48 -4.27
CA TYR A 51 -13.98 3.81 -2.84
C TYR A 51 -15.41 3.59 -2.32
N ASN A 52 -15.55 3.39 -1.00
CA ASN A 52 -16.83 3.04 -0.36
C ASN A 52 -17.91 4.14 -0.44
N ASN A 53 -17.52 5.35 -0.79
CA ASN A 53 -18.36 6.54 -0.95
C ASN A 53 -18.88 6.75 -2.38
N GLY A 54 -18.75 5.75 -3.25
CA GLY A 54 -19.14 5.82 -4.66
C GLY A 54 -18.16 6.59 -5.54
N ILE A 55 -17.00 7.00 -5.03
CA ILE A 55 -15.94 7.61 -5.85
C ILE A 55 -15.26 6.53 -6.69
N ILE A 56 -15.09 6.84 -7.97
CA ILE A 56 -14.38 5.99 -8.93
C ILE A 56 -13.26 6.83 -9.55
N LEU A 57 -12.04 6.35 -9.41
CA LEU A 57 -10.87 6.84 -10.14
C LEU A 57 -10.35 5.74 -11.05
N LYS A 58 -9.61 6.12 -12.09
CA LYS A 58 -8.96 5.19 -13.00
C LYS A 58 -7.47 5.51 -13.09
N TRP A 59 -6.66 4.47 -13.06
CA TRP A 59 -5.21 4.56 -13.20
C TRP A 59 -4.79 3.93 -14.52
N ASN A 60 -4.01 4.66 -15.32
CA ASN A 60 -3.34 4.10 -16.48
C ASN A 60 -1.98 3.56 -16.03
N VAL A 61 -1.81 2.23 -16.11
CA VAL A 61 -0.61 1.52 -15.65
C VAL A 61 0.61 1.87 -16.51
N GLU A 62 0.44 1.98 -17.83
CA GLU A 62 1.54 2.28 -18.75
C GLU A 62 2.10 3.69 -18.53
N LYS A 63 1.21 4.67 -18.34
CA LYS A 63 1.54 6.08 -18.13
C LYS A 63 1.79 6.43 -16.66
N ASN A 64 1.61 5.49 -15.73
CA ASN A 64 1.74 5.70 -14.29
C ASN A 64 1.00 6.96 -13.78
N GLN A 65 -0.25 7.15 -14.19
CA GLN A 65 -1.01 8.34 -13.82
C GLN A 65 -2.53 8.11 -13.74
N LEU A 66 -3.20 9.04 -13.08
CA LEU A 66 -4.66 9.13 -13.06
C LEU A 66 -5.20 9.52 -14.44
N ILE A 67 -6.29 8.87 -14.84
CA ILE A 67 -7.06 9.26 -16.02
C ILE A 67 -8.01 10.39 -15.61
N LYS A 68 -7.90 11.52 -16.30
CA LYS A 68 -8.72 12.73 -16.07
C LYS A 68 -10.01 12.66 -16.89
N ASP A 69 -10.91 11.78 -16.48
CA ASP A 69 -12.25 11.63 -17.08
C ASP A 69 -13.32 12.45 -16.31
N SER A 70 -14.58 12.32 -16.73
CA SER A 70 -15.68 13.04 -16.08
C SER A 70 -15.84 12.71 -14.58
N ASN A 71 -15.49 11.49 -14.13
CA ASN A 71 -15.56 11.13 -12.71
C ASN A 71 -14.47 11.86 -11.92
N TYR A 72 -13.26 11.94 -12.50
CA TYR A 72 -12.16 12.71 -11.92
C TYR A 72 -12.57 14.18 -11.69
N ASP A 73 -13.15 14.82 -12.70
CA ASP A 73 -13.58 16.21 -12.62
C ASP A 73 -14.76 16.43 -11.67
N GLU A 74 -15.66 15.46 -11.55
CA GLU A 74 -16.81 15.53 -10.64
C GLU A 74 -16.34 15.53 -9.17
N ILE A 75 -15.31 14.75 -8.84
CA ILE A 75 -14.71 14.74 -7.50
C ILE A 75 -14.18 16.13 -7.15
N LEU A 76 -13.52 16.81 -8.08
CA LEU A 76 -12.94 18.15 -7.86
C LEU A 76 -13.98 19.23 -7.58
N LYS A 77 -15.18 19.10 -8.14
CA LYS A 77 -16.28 20.06 -7.98
C LYS A 77 -17.10 19.80 -6.72
N ASN A 78 -16.89 18.67 -6.04
CA ASN A 78 -17.71 18.25 -4.92
C ASN A 78 -16.91 18.17 -3.61
N LYS A 79 -17.14 19.14 -2.72
CA LYS A 79 -16.52 19.21 -1.39
C LYS A 79 -16.64 17.93 -0.57
N LYS A 80 -17.80 17.27 -0.58
CA LYS A 80 -17.98 16.00 0.14
C LYS A 80 -17.10 14.89 -0.45
N LYS A 81 -16.99 14.82 -1.78
CA LYS A 81 -16.09 13.87 -2.44
C LYS A 81 -14.61 14.17 -2.14
N LEU A 82 -14.21 15.44 -2.13
CA LEU A 82 -12.86 15.85 -1.72
C LEU A 82 -12.54 15.44 -0.26
N GLN A 83 -13.45 15.68 0.68
CA GLN A 83 -13.30 15.25 2.07
C GLN A 83 -13.20 13.73 2.20
N ALA A 84 -13.90 13.02 1.33
CA ALA A 84 -13.86 11.57 1.32
C ALA A 84 -12.54 11.05 0.70
N MET A 85 -11.99 11.72 -0.32
CA MET A 85 -10.62 11.46 -0.81
C MET A 85 -9.57 11.67 0.28
N LEU A 86 -9.69 12.76 1.05
CA LEU A 86 -8.83 13.01 2.21
C LEU A 86 -8.92 11.89 3.24
N SER A 87 -10.15 11.44 3.55
CA SER A 87 -10.39 10.31 4.46
C SER A 87 -9.87 8.97 3.89
N SER A 88 -9.71 8.86 2.57
CA SER A 88 -9.15 7.67 1.93
C SER A 88 -7.63 7.62 1.90
N ILE A 89 -6.91 8.68 2.26
CA ILE A 89 -5.43 8.64 2.34
C ILE A 89 -4.95 7.48 3.23
N SER A 90 -5.67 7.16 4.31
CA SER A 90 -5.36 6.06 5.22
C SER A 90 -5.70 4.65 4.72
N ASP A 91 -6.31 4.54 3.53
CA ASP A 91 -6.67 3.25 2.93
C ASP A 91 -5.42 2.47 2.47
N ASN A 92 -5.28 1.24 2.96
CA ASN A 92 -4.13 0.37 2.71
C ASN A 92 -4.43 -0.79 1.75
N GLU A 93 -5.59 -0.78 1.08
CA GLU A 93 -5.93 -1.79 0.08
C GLU A 93 -4.96 -1.71 -1.11
N ASP A 94 -4.33 -2.85 -1.43
CA ASP A 94 -3.39 -3.00 -2.53
C ASP A 94 -4.12 -2.99 -3.88
N ILE A 95 -3.67 -2.17 -4.82
CA ILE A 95 -4.28 -2.08 -6.16
C ILE A 95 -3.49 -2.85 -7.23
N GLY A 96 -2.41 -3.54 -6.87
CA GLY A 96 -1.65 -4.41 -7.77
C GLY A 96 -0.70 -3.70 -8.74
N VAL A 97 -0.45 -2.40 -8.57
CA VAL A 97 0.37 -1.58 -9.49
C VAL A 97 1.70 -1.21 -8.85
N LYS A 98 2.81 -1.42 -9.54
CA LYS A 98 4.11 -0.85 -9.16
C LYS A 98 4.32 0.49 -9.85
N VAL A 99 4.94 1.43 -9.15
CA VAL A 99 5.37 2.72 -9.71
C VAL A 99 6.83 2.97 -9.36
N CYS A 100 7.53 3.73 -10.18
CA CYS A 100 8.98 3.89 -10.10
C CYS A 100 9.48 4.51 -8.79
N THR A 101 8.69 5.37 -8.14
CA THR A 101 9.06 6.01 -6.85
C THR A 101 8.78 5.14 -5.63
N LYS A 102 8.15 3.98 -5.81
CA LYS A 102 7.69 3.10 -4.74
C LYS A 102 8.33 1.72 -4.92
N LYS A 103 9.54 1.57 -4.39
CA LYS A 103 10.39 0.40 -4.69
C LYS A 103 9.97 -0.84 -3.90
N THR A 104 9.37 -0.65 -2.73
CA THR A 104 9.15 -1.74 -1.76
C THR A 104 7.78 -2.41 -1.86
N SER A 105 6.79 -1.78 -2.50
CA SER A 105 5.43 -2.34 -2.58
C SER A 105 4.61 -1.76 -3.74
N ASN A 106 3.46 -2.36 -3.99
CA ASN A 106 2.48 -1.82 -4.93
C ASN A 106 1.77 -0.59 -4.34
N LEU A 107 1.24 0.26 -5.21
CA LEU A 107 0.31 1.32 -4.86
C LEU A 107 -0.85 0.77 -4.03
N LYS A 108 -1.24 1.57 -3.05
CA LYS A 108 -2.45 1.39 -2.26
C LYS A 108 -3.51 2.40 -2.66
N LYS A 109 -4.78 2.14 -2.34
CA LYS A 109 -5.88 3.09 -2.54
C LYS A 109 -5.61 4.46 -1.89
N GLY A 110 -4.95 4.48 -0.74
CA GLY A 110 -4.56 5.73 -0.09
C GLY A 110 -3.46 6.49 -0.81
N ASP A 111 -2.57 5.81 -1.53
CA ASP A 111 -1.57 6.47 -2.39
C ASP A 111 -2.28 7.18 -3.54
N ILE A 112 -3.25 6.51 -4.17
CA ILE A 112 -4.09 7.11 -5.22
C ILE A 112 -4.85 8.33 -4.70
N ALA A 113 -5.38 8.26 -3.48
CA ALA A 113 -6.09 9.38 -2.89
C ALA A 113 -5.19 10.58 -2.59
N PHE A 114 -4.00 10.32 -2.06
CA PHE A 114 -2.98 11.34 -1.86
C PHE A 114 -2.56 11.98 -3.18
N ILE A 115 -2.22 11.16 -4.19
CA ILE A 115 -1.83 11.60 -5.53
C ILE A 115 -2.91 12.50 -6.13
N PHE A 116 -4.18 12.08 -6.07
CA PHE A 116 -5.28 12.90 -6.58
C PHE A 116 -5.31 14.29 -5.93
N LEU A 117 -5.20 14.36 -4.60
CA LEU A 117 -5.21 15.66 -3.91
C LEU A 117 -3.96 16.50 -4.23
N TYR A 118 -2.80 15.85 -4.34
CA TYR A 118 -1.52 16.48 -4.66
C TYR A 118 -1.49 17.05 -6.09
N GLU A 119 -1.85 16.26 -7.10
CA GLU A 119 -1.86 16.67 -8.52
C GLU A 119 -2.81 17.84 -8.79
N ASN A 120 -3.87 17.98 -7.99
CA ASN A 120 -4.84 19.07 -8.09
C ASN A 120 -4.56 20.22 -7.11
N GLN A 121 -3.32 20.34 -6.62
CA GLN A 121 -2.84 21.43 -5.78
C GLN A 121 -3.70 21.64 -4.52
N LYS A 122 -4.33 20.57 -4.02
CA LYS A 122 -5.03 20.59 -2.73
C LYS A 122 -4.05 20.38 -1.57
N ILE A 123 -2.89 19.80 -1.84
CA ILE A 123 -1.83 19.56 -0.86
C ILE A 123 -0.54 20.21 -1.36
N TYR A 124 0.08 21.02 -0.51
CA TYR A 124 1.46 21.47 -0.69
C TYR A 124 2.36 20.71 0.29
N LEU A 125 3.30 19.91 -0.22
CA LEU A 125 4.08 18.96 0.59
C LEU A 125 4.76 19.62 1.79
N PHE A 126 5.50 20.71 1.56
CA PHE A 126 6.19 21.44 2.62
C PHE A 126 5.22 22.04 3.65
N SER A 127 4.14 22.68 3.18
CA SER A 127 3.16 23.31 4.07
C SER A 127 2.41 22.30 4.92
N CYS A 128 1.98 21.18 4.33
CA CYS A 128 1.15 20.18 4.99
C CYS A 128 1.95 19.14 5.78
N LEU A 129 3.04 18.62 5.22
CA LEU A 129 3.82 17.53 5.84
C LEU A 129 5.03 18.03 6.63
N LYS A 130 5.41 19.31 6.46
CA LYS A 130 6.64 19.90 7.02
C LYS A 130 7.92 19.16 6.58
N LEU A 131 7.90 18.63 5.37
CA LEU A 131 8.98 17.87 4.76
C LEU A 131 9.26 18.36 3.34
N GLN A 132 10.52 18.26 2.95
CA GLN A 132 10.98 18.54 1.59
C GLN A 132 11.30 17.21 0.91
N PHE A 133 10.93 17.11 -0.37
CA PHE A 133 11.18 15.95 -1.23
C PHE A 133 11.80 16.49 -2.52
N ASP A 134 13.09 16.80 -2.47
CA ASP A 134 13.76 17.59 -3.51
C ASP A 134 14.41 16.74 -4.61
N VAL A 135 14.42 15.42 -4.41
CA VAL A 135 14.98 14.47 -5.39
C VAL A 135 13.88 14.05 -6.34
N MET A 136 14.00 14.47 -7.60
CA MET A 136 13.17 14.01 -8.71
C MET A 136 13.94 12.98 -9.53
N ASN A 137 13.32 11.83 -9.78
CA ASN A 137 13.84 10.85 -10.72
C ASN A 137 13.30 11.18 -12.11
N GLU A 138 14.17 11.27 -13.12
CA GLU A 138 13.84 11.70 -14.49
C GLU A 138 12.70 10.88 -15.12
N ASN A 139 12.53 9.63 -14.71
CA ASN A 139 11.48 8.73 -15.23
C ASN A 139 10.24 8.66 -14.33
N CYS A 140 10.12 9.54 -13.34
CA CYS A 140 9.08 9.52 -12.33
C CYS A 140 8.35 10.85 -12.22
N LYS A 141 7.03 10.78 -12.13
CA LYS A 141 6.17 11.95 -11.96
C LYS A 141 6.23 12.55 -10.55
N TYR A 142 6.59 11.76 -9.55
CA TYR A 142 6.59 12.16 -8.15
C TYR A 142 8.03 12.18 -7.61
N PRO A 143 8.30 12.97 -6.56
CA PRO A 143 9.57 12.92 -5.86
C PRO A 143 9.89 11.52 -5.33
N ASP A 144 11.18 11.20 -5.31
CA ASP A 144 11.67 9.98 -4.67
C ASP A 144 11.32 9.95 -3.17
N ALA A 145 11.12 8.75 -2.65
CA ALA A 145 10.74 8.46 -1.26
C ALA A 145 9.38 9.04 -0.78
N LEU A 146 8.69 9.87 -1.56
CA LEU A 146 7.39 10.43 -1.18
C LEU A 146 6.34 9.35 -0.92
N LEU A 147 6.15 8.43 -1.88
CA LEU A 147 5.13 7.39 -1.76
C LEU A 147 5.51 6.31 -0.72
N ASP A 148 6.81 6.09 -0.49
CA ASP A 148 7.29 5.20 0.58
C ASP A 148 7.08 5.84 1.97
N TYR A 149 7.31 7.16 2.09
CA TYR A 149 7.01 7.92 3.31
C TYR A 149 5.52 7.86 3.64
N ILE A 150 4.65 8.08 2.65
CA ILE A 150 3.20 8.03 2.81
C ILE A 150 2.76 6.66 3.31
N GLU A 151 3.28 5.58 2.74
CA GLU A 151 2.92 4.23 3.17
C GLU A 151 3.27 3.96 4.62
N LYS A 152 4.48 4.33 5.05
CA LYS A 152 4.94 4.12 6.43
C LYS A 152 4.20 4.99 7.45
N ASN A 153 3.68 6.14 7.02
CA ASN A 153 3.11 7.16 7.91
C ASN A 153 1.65 7.51 7.58
N ARG A 154 0.93 6.60 6.95
CA ARG A 154 -0.34 6.91 6.24
C ARG A 154 -1.40 7.61 7.11
N GLN A 155 -1.56 7.17 8.35
CA GLN A 155 -2.47 7.80 9.32
C GLN A 155 -2.01 9.22 9.69
N LYS A 156 -0.73 9.39 10.03
CA LYS A 156 -0.15 10.69 10.35
C LYS A 156 -0.25 11.66 9.17
N VAL A 157 0.03 11.20 7.96
CA VAL A 157 -0.08 11.98 6.72
C VAL A 157 -1.53 12.45 6.54
N GLN A 158 -2.50 11.55 6.67
CA GLN A 158 -3.91 11.92 6.59
C GLN A 158 -4.29 13.02 7.59
N GLU A 159 -3.88 12.88 8.86
CA GLU A 159 -4.17 13.89 9.89
C GLU A 159 -3.52 15.24 9.60
N GLN A 160 -2.24 15.22 9.19
CA GLN A 160 -1.51 16.44 8.83
C GLN A 160 -2.14 17.15 7.64
N VAL A 161 -2.49 16.39 6.59
CA VAL A 161 -3.19 16.93 5.43
C VAL A 161 -4.57 17.47 5.84
N LYS A 162 -5.33 16.78 6.70
CA LYS A 162 -6.64 17.24 7.16
C LYS A 162 -6.58 18.57 7.90
N LYS A 163 -5.50 18.84 8.63
CA LYS A 163 -5.27 20.14 9.30
C LYS A 163 -4.77 21.22 8.34
N CYS A 164 -4.26 20.83 7.17
CA CYS A 164 -3.66 21.74 6.19
C CYS A 164 -4.66 22.25 5.16
N ILE A 165 -5.61 21.42 4.73
CA ILE A 165 -6.54 21.77 3.66
C ILE A 165 -7.84 22.33 4.26
N GLU A 166 -8.23 23.53 3.82
CA GLU A 166 -9.61 24.00 3.92
C GLU A 166 -10.40 23.52 2.70
N LEU A 167 -11.10 22.40 2.85
CA LEU A 167 -12.05 21.87 1.87
C LEU A 167 -13.44 22.39 2.16
#